data_AF-A0A9X1V6J5-F1
#
_entry.id   AF-A0A9X1V6J5-F1
#
_cell.length_a   1.000
_cell.length_b   1.000
_cell.length_c   1.000
_cell.angle_alpha   90.00
_cell.angle_beta   90.00
_cell.angle_gamma   90.00
#
_symmetry.space_group_name_H-M   'P 1'
#
loop_
_entity.id
_entity.type
_entity.pdbx_description
1 polymer ?
#
loop_
_entity_poly.entity_id
_entity_poly.type
_entity_poly.pdbx_seq_one_letter_code
_entity_poly.pdbx_strand_id
1 'polypeptide(L)'
;MTDETVSDTNLPKTSPEKNYARTTGWIYLVVAITSLFTDNLWHMLHFSTSATIASFAIGLTGLTISRSSNNTYHRYYNLFAGATLTVWGLTGTLYPQWFKTTPLPLDNGLHVITGIWGFYGVGSLFWSRISRKSS
;
A
#
# COMPACT_ATOMS: atom_id res chain seq x y z
N MET A 1 11.15 0.29 50.08
CA MET A 1 10.18 0.76 49.08
C MET A 1 10.94 0.77 47.76
N THR A 2 10.92 -0.36 47.06
CA THR A 2 11.67 -0.59 45.81
C THR A 2 10.83 -0.06 44.67
N ASP A 3 11.30 1.01 44.06
CA ASP A 3 10.69 1.63 42.89
C ASP A 3 11.03 0.77 41.67
N GLU A 4 10.11 -0.12 41.30
CA GLU A 4 10.19 -0.88 40.07
C GLU A 4 9.93 0.09 38.91
N THR A 5 11.01 0.67 38.38
CA THR A 5 10.97 1.40 37.11
C THR A 5 10.59 0.40 36.03
N VAL A 6 9.30 0.39 35.70
CA VAL A 6 8.68 -0.34 34.60
C VAL A 6 9.55 -0.13 33.37
N SER A 7 10.21 -1.20 32.96
CA SER A 7 11.00 -1.28 31.74
C SER A 7 10.09 -0.93 30.57
N ASP A 8 10.20 0.31 30.10
CA ASP A 8 9.64 0.74 28.83
C ASP A 8 10.06 -0.28 27.80
N THR A 9 9.09 -1.07 27.35
CA THR A 9 9.27 -2.08 26.33
C THR A 9 9.68 -1.35 25.05
N ASN A 10 10.99 -1.23 24.86
CA ASN A 10 11.66 -0.71 23.66
C ASN A 10 11.40 -1.67 22.49
N LEU A 11 10.13 -1.82 22.10
CA LEU A 11 9.78 -2.44 20.84
C LEU A 11 10.35 -1.54 19.74
N PRO A 12 11.18 -2.07 18.83
CA PRO A 12 11.73 -1.26 17.75
C PRO A 12 10.56 -0.72 16.93
N LYS A 13 10.35 0.60 17.02
CA LYS A 13 9.30 1.31 16.28
C LYS A 13 9.56 1.10 14.79
N THR A 14 8.75 0.24 14.15
CA THR A 14 8.88 -0.03 12.73
C THR A 14 8.62 1.24 11.94
N SER A 15 9.44 1.51 10.91
CA SER A 15 9.25 2.71 10.11
C SER A 15 7.87 2.66 9.41
N PRO A 16 7.12 3.78 9.36
CA PRO A 16 5.83 3.84 8.69
C PRO A 16 5.85 3.28 7.26
N GLU A 17 6.97 3.48 6.55
CA GLU A 17 7.18 2.97 5.19
C GLU A 17 7.24 1.43 5.17
N LYS A 18 7.88 0.82 6.16
CA LYS A 18 7.94 -0.64 6.30
C LYS A 18 6.54 -1.22 6.56
N ASN A 19 5.77 -0.57 7.43
CA ASN A 19 4.40 -0.99 7.73
C ASN A 19 3.51 -0.87 6.49
N TYR A 20 3.63 0.22 5.72
CA TYR A 20 2.93 0.37 4.46
C TYR A 20 3.27 -0.75 3.47
N ALA A 21 4.56 -1.01 3.23
CA ALA A 21 5.00 -2.05 2.29
C ALA A 21 4.47 -3.43 2.69
N ARG A 22 4.49 -3.74 3.99
CA ARG A 22 3.96 -4.99 4.52
C ARG A 22 2.44 -5.08 4.36
N THR A 23 1.71 -4.05 4.75
CA THR A 23 0.24 -4.07 4.74
C THR A 23 -0.31 -4.07 3.31
N THR A 24 0.21 -3.21 2.43
CA THR A 24 -0.16 -3.24 1.02
C THR A 24 0.23 -4.56 0.36
N GLY A 25 1.41 -5.09 0.70
CA GLY A 25 1.84 -6.43 0.27
C GLY A 25 0.79 -7.50 0.58
N TRP A 26 0.30 -7.53 1.83
CA TRP A 26 -0.75 -8.47 2.23
C TRP A 26 -2.11 -8.20 1.58
N ILE A 27 -2.56 -6.94 1.51
CA ILE A 27 -3.83 -6.58 0.87
C ILE A 27 -3.86 -7.09 -0.57
N TYR A 28 -2.86 -6.73 -1.37
CA TYR A 28 -2.84 -7.07 -2.79
C TYR A 28 -2.54 -8.55 -3.06
N LEU A 29 -1.81 -9.21 -2.16
CA LEU A 29 -1.67 -10.67 -2.22
C LEU A 29 -3.00 -11.38 -1.96
N VAL A 30 -3.74 -10.97 -0.92
CA VAL A 30 -5.06 -11.55 -0.62
C VAL A 30 -6.03 -11.30 -1.78
N VAL A 31 -6.08 -10.07 -2.29
CA VAL A 31 -6.89 -9.71 -3.46
C VAL A 31 -6.55 -10.60 -4.66
N ALA A 32 -5.27 -10.78 -4.97
CA ALA A 32 -4.83 -11.64 -6.07
C ALA A 32 -5.20 -13.11 -5.84
N ILE A 33 -4.99 -13.66 -4.64
CA ILE A 33 -5.35 -15.05 -4.32
C ILE A 33 -6.86 -15.24 -4.43
N THR A 34 -7.65 -14.33 -3.84
CA THR A 34 -9.10 -14.37 -3.89
C THR A 34 -9.63 -14.36 -5.33
N SER A 35 -8.98 -13.59 -6.22
CA SER A 35 -9.34 -13.56 -7.64
C SER A 35 -9.13 -14.87 -8.40
N LEU A 36 -8.33 -15.80 -7.87
CA LEU A 36 -8.14 -17.13 -8.49
C LEU A 36 -9.33 -18.06 -8.24
N PHE A 37 -10.15 -17.77 -7.22
CA PHE A 37 -11.29 -18.61 -6.84
C PHE A 37 -12.63 -18.05 -7.31
N THR A 38 -12.68 -16.77 -7.66
CA THR A 38 -13.89 -16.13 -8.16
C THR A 38 -13.55 -14.96 -9.05
N ASP A 39 -14.27 -14.85 -10.17
CA ASP A 39 -14.18 -13.69 -11.07
C ASP A 39 -14.95 -12.48 -10.53
N ASN A 40 -15.84 -12.71 -9.55
CA ASN A 40 -16.73 -11.71 -8.97
C ASN A 40 -16.88 -11.94 -7.46
N LEU A 41 -16.11 -11.20 -6.64
CA LEU A 41 -16.36 -11.21 -5.19
C LEU A 41 -17.58 -10.32 -4.91
N TRP A 42 -18.71 -10.93 -4.56
CA TRP A 42 -19.93 -10.22 -4.12
C TRP A 42 -20.45 -9.14 -5.08
N HIS A 43 -20.18 -9.24 -6.39
CA HIS A 43 -20.46 -8.19 -7.39
C HIS A 43 -19.81 -6.82 -7.08
N MET A 44 -18.85 -6.77 -6.16
CA MET A 44 -18.16 -5.53 -5.74
C MET A 44 -16.70 -5.48 -6.18
N LEU A 45 -16.10 -6.63 -6.48
CA LEU A 45 -14.75 -6.72 -7.05
C LEU A 45 -14.78 -7.56 -8.32
N HIS A 46 -14.23 -7.01 -9.39
CA HIS A 46 -14.13 -7.69 -10.67
C HIS A 46 -12.66 -7.95 -10.97
N PHE A 47 -12.32 -9.20 -11.23
CA PHE A 47 -10.94 -9.59 -11.40
C PHE A 47 -10.64 -10.02 -12.83
N SER A 48 -10.03 -9.13 -13.61
CA SER A 48 -9.41 -9.53 -14.87
C SER A 48 -8.06 -10.21 -14.59
N THR A 49 -7.66 -11.15 -15.46
CA THR A 49 -6.34 -11.80 -15.36
C THR A 49 -5.19 -10.78 -15.27
N SER A 50 -5.28 -9.67 -16.03
CA SER A 50 -4.31 -8.57 -15.96
C SER A 50 -4.28 -7.89 -14.59
N ALA A 51 -5.44 -7.64 -13.98
CA ALA A 51 -5.54 -7.03 -12.66
C ALA A 51 -5.05 -7.98 -11.56
N THR A 52 -5.32 -9.28 -11.69
CA THR A 52 -4.80 -10.32 -10.80
C THR A 52 -3.27 -10.37 -10.83
N ILE A 53 -2.67 -10.39 -12.03
CA ILE A 53 -1.21 -10.44 -12.18
C ILE A 53 -0.56 -9.18 -11.59
N ALA A 54 -1.12 -8.01 -11.88
CA ALA A 54 -0.61 -6.75 -11.34
C ALA A 54 -0.76 -6.68 -9.82
N SER A 55 -1.91 -7.07 -9.26
CA SER A 55 -2.11 -7.16 -7.81
C SER A 55 -1.15 -8.15 -7.17
N PHE A 56 -0.92 -9.30 -7.80
CA PHE A 56 0.04 -10.28 -7.32
C PHE A 56 1.47 -9.74 -7.31
N ALA A 57 1.87 -9.04 -8.38
CA ALA A 57 3.19 -8.42 -8.47
C ALA A 57 3.38 -7.34 -7.40
N ILE A 58 2.39 -6.48 -7.18
CA ILE A 58 2.40 -5.45 -6.12
C ILE A 58 2.47 -6.13 -4.74
N GLY A 59 1.63 -7.15 -4.50
CA GLY A 59 1.61 -7.91 -3.26
C GLY A 59 2.97 -8.55 -2.93
N LEU A 60 3.54 -9.25 -3.90
CA LEU A 60 4.81 -9.96 -3.75
C LEU A 60 5.99 -9.01 -3.58
N THR A 61 6.05 -7.92 -4.35
CA THR A 61 7.10 -6.91 -4.23
C THR A 61 7.01 -6.18 -2.89
N GLY A 62 5.81 -5.83 -2.43
CA GLY A 62 5.59 -5.23 -1.10
C GLY A 62 6.08 -6.13 0.03
N LEU A 63 5.74 -7.43 0.01
CA LEU A 63 6.21 -8.38 1.02
C LEU A 63 7.72 -8.59 0.96
N THR A 64 8.30 -8.69 -0.24
CA THR A 64 9.74 -8.85 -0.44
C THR A 64 10.50 -7.63 0.09
N ILE A 65 10.03 -6.43 -0.25
CA ILE A 65 10.63 -5.17 0.19
C ILE A 65 10.48 -5.00 1.71
N SER A 66 9.35 -5.42 2.30
CA SER A 66 9.14 -5.35 3.76
C SER A 66 10.14 -6.19 4.57
N ARG A 67 10.78 -7.18 3.95
CA ARG A 67 11.84 -7.99 4.58
C ARG A 67 13.21 -7.33 4.49
N SER A 68 13.37 -6.30 3.66
CA SER A 68 14.63 -5.58 3.56
C SER A 68 14.92 -4.79 4.83
N SER A 69 16.21 -4.67 5.16
CA SER A 69 16.70 -3.77 6.21
C SER A 69 16.92 -2.34 5.68
N ASN A 70 16.93 -2.14 4.36
CA ASN A 70 17.25 -0.85 3.75
C ASN A 70 16.00 0.02 3.62
N ASN A 71 15.92 1.08 4.44
CA ASN A 71 14.79 2.01 4.45
C ASN A 71 14.59 2.75 3.11
N THR A 72 15.63 2.82 2.27
CA THR A 72 15.54 3.44 0.93
C THR A 72 14.60 2.66 0.01
N TYR A 73 14.63 1.33 0.06
CA TYR A 73 13.74 0.50 -0.77
C TYR A 73 12.28 0.64 -0.34
N HIS A 74 12.01 0.77 0.96
CA HIS A 74 10.66 1.04 1.45
C HIS A 74 10.12 2.36 0.88
N ARG A 75 10.94 3.41 0.86
CA ARG A 75 10.54 4.72 0.33
C ARG A 75 10.26 4.68 -1.16
N TYR A 76 11.13 4.03 -1.95
CA TYR A 76 10.88 3.90 -3.39
C TYR A 76 9.62 3.09 -3.65
N TYR A 77 9.42 1.98 -2.94
CA TYR A 77 8.19 1.22 -3.06
C TYR A 77 6.95 2.06 -2.72
N ASN A 78 6.96 2.76 -1.59
CA ASN A 78 5.86 3.65 -1.19
C ASN A 78 5.52 4.69 -2.26
N LEU A 79 6.53 5.31 -2.88
CA LEU A 79 6.32 6.28 -3.94
C LEU A 79 5.77 5.64 -5.21
N PHE A 80 6.39 4.57 -5.68
CA PHE A 80 6.00 3.91 -6.93
C PHE A 80 4.65 3.22 -6.81
N ALA A 81 4.44 2.41 -5.76
CA ALA A 81 3.17 1.77 -5.49
C ALA A 81 2.09 2.83 -5.20
N GLY A 82 2.39 3.83 -4.36
CA GLY A 82 1.48 4.92 -4.06
C GLY A 82 0.97 5.63 -5.32
N ALA A 83 1.88 6.08 -6.18
CA ALA A 83 1.54 6.73 -7.44
C ALA A 83 0.78 5.81 -8.40
N THR A 84 1.25 4.58 -8.57
CA THR A 84 0.62 3.61 -9.48
C THR A 84 -0.81 3.30 -9.05
N LEU A 85 -1.03 3.03 -7.77
CA LEU A 85 -2.34 2.69 -7.22
C LEU A 85 -3.30 3.89 -7.26
N THR A 86 -2.84 5.10 -6.92
CA THR A 86 -3.66 6.31 -7.05
C THR A 86 -4.05 6.57 -8.50
N VAL A 87 -3.09 6.51 -9.44
CA VAL A 87 -3.38 6.71 -10.87
C VAL A 87 -4.34 5.65 -11.38
N TRP A 88 -4.14 4.38 -11.01
CA TRP A 88 -5.04 3.31 -11.39
C TRP A 88 -6.46 3.57 -10.89
N GLY A 89 -6.66 3.79 -9.59
CA GLY A 89 -8.00 3.98 -9.02
C GLY A 89 -8.70 5.24 -9.55
N LEU A 90 -7.97 6.32 -9.81
CA LEU A 90 -8.53 7.51 -10.45
C LEU A 90 -8.89 7.27 -11.92
N THR A 91 -8.01 6.60 -12.67
CA THR A 91 -8.27 6.28 -14.08
C THR A 91 -9.46 5.33 -14.21
N GLY A 92 -9.57 4.34 -13.33
CA GLY A 92 -10.71 3.43 -13.29
C GLY A 92 -12.03 4.12 -12.96
N THR A 93 -12.00 5.19 -12.16
CA THR A 93 -13.18 5.98 -11.82
C THR A 93 -13.57 6.97 -12.92
N LEU A 94 -12.60 7.66 -13.50
CA LEU A 94 -12.84 8.75 -14.45
C LEU A 94 -12.95 8.26 -15.90
N TYR A 95 -12.27 7.17 -16.25
CA TYR A 95 -12.19 6.61 -17.60
C TYR A 95 -12.44 5.08 -17.60
N PRO A 96 -13.57 4.61 -17.07
CA PRO A 96 -13.88 3.17 -17.00
C PRO A 96 -13.84 2.47 -18.36
N GLN A 97 -14.16 3.18 -19.45
CA GLN A 97 -14.16 2.68 -20.82
C GLN A 97 -12.77 2.27 -21.35
N TRP A 98 -11.68 2.67 -20.69
CA TRP A 98 -10.32 2.29 -21.08
C TRP A 98 -9.95 0.88 -20.60
N PHE A 99 -10.76 0.29 -19.71
CA PHE A 99 -10.55 -1.05 -19.21
C PHE A 99 -11.41 -2.04 -19.99
N LYS A 100 -10.83 -3.20 -20.32
CA LYS A 100 -11.56 -4.31 -20.97
C LYS A 100 -12.77 -4.77 -20.15
N THR A 101 -12.74 -4.55 -18.84
CA THR A 101 -13.90 -4.71 -17.99
C THR A 101 -14.02 -3.52 -17.06
N THR A 102 -15.25 -3.01 -16.94
CA THR A 102 -15.56 -1.87 -16.11
C THR A 102 -15.11 -2.13 -14.66
N PRO A 103 -14.17 -1.34 -14.12
CA PRO A 103 -13.76 -1.49 -12.73
C PRO A 103 -14.91 -1.11 -11.82
N LEU A 104 -15.09 -1.87 -10.74
CA LEU A 104 -16.14 -1.60 -9.77
C LEU A 104 -15.69 -0.50 -8.78
N PRO A 105 -16.62 0.27 -8.19
CA PRO A 105 -16.28 1.39 -7.30
C PRO A 105 -15.40 0.99 -6.12
N LEU A 106 -15.62 -0.20 -5.55
CA LEU A 106 -14.83 -0.70 -4.42
C LEU A 106 -13.38 -0.98 -4.81
N ASP A 107 -13.16 -1.53 -6.01
CA ASP A 107 -11.83 -1.80 -6.54
C ASP A 107 -11.04 -0.49 -6.71
N ASN A 108 -11.66 0.50 -7.36
CA ASN A 108 -11.05 1.83 -7.51
C ASN A 108 -10.81 2.50 -6.16
N GLY A 109 -11.75 2.40 -5.22
CA GLY A 109 -11.62 2.94 -3.87
C GLY A 109 -10.44 2.34 -3.12
N LEU A 110 -10.25 1.02 -3.20
CA LEU A 110 -9.11 0.33 -2.60
C LEU A 110 -7.79 0.85 -3.16
N HIS A 111 -7.69 0.98 -4.49
CA HIS A 111 -6.51 1.53 -5.17
C HIS A 111 -6.22 2.98 -4.77
N VAL A 112 -7.23 3.86 -4.72
CA VAL A 112 -7.03 5.26 -4.31
C VAL A 112 -6.60 5.35 -2.85
N ILE A 113 -7.28 4.66 -1.93
CA ILE A 113 -6.99 4.74 -0.49
C ILE A 113 -5.58 4.23 -0.19
N THR A 114 -5.24 3.05 -0.71
CA THR A 114 -3.89 2.48 -0.53
C THR A 114 -2.83 3.29 -1.26
N GLY A 115 -3.15 3.90 -2.41
CA GLY A 115 -2.27 4.79 -3.13
C GLY A 115 -1.93 6.05 -2.33
N ILE A 116 -2.95 6.76 -1.84
CA ILE A 116 -2.80 7.97 -1.01
C ILE A 116 -2.01 7.65 0.27
N TRP A 117 -2.29 6.50 0.89
CA TRP A 117 -1.57 6.06 2.08
C TRP A 117 -0.06 5.85 1.84
N GLY A 118 0.35 5.50 0.62
CA GLY A 118 1.77 5.35 0.25
C GLY A 118 2.56 6.64 0.41
N PHE A 119 1.91 7.77 0.13
CA PHE A 119 2.52 9.09 0.25
C PHE A 119 2.63 9.59 1.69
N TYR A 120 1.82 9.08 2.63
CA TYR A 120 1.83 9.53 4.03
C TYR A 120 3.22 9.34 4.70
N GLY A 121 3.87 8.20 4.44
CA GLY A 121 5.22 7.93 4.96
C GLY A 121 6.25 8.95 4.46
N VAL A 122 6.18 9.30 3.17
CA VAL A 122 7.10 10.27 2.55
C VAL A 122 6.79 11.70 2.98
N GLY A 123 5.51 12.06 3.03
CA GLY A 123 5.05 13.38 3.45
C GLY A 123 5.45 13.72 4.88
N SER A 124 5.36 12.75 5.80
CA SER A 124 5.80 12.94 7.20
C SER A 124 7.30 13.27 7.34
N LEU A 125 8.14 12.68 6.49
CA LEU A 125 9.57 12.97 6.45
C LEU A 125 9.89 14.32 5.81
N PHE A 126 9.12 14.70 4.78
CA PHE A 126 9.27 16.00 4.16
C PHE A 126 8.89 17.12 5.14
N TRP A 127 7.78 16.97 5.86
CA TRP A 127 7.30 17.95 6.83
C TRP A 127 8.24 18.11 8.03
N SER A 128 8.78 17.00 8.55
CA SER A 128 9.77 17.04 9.64
C SER A 128 11.11 17.65 9.22
N ARG A 129 11.51 17.55 7.95
CA ARG A 129 12.71 18.23 7.44
C ARG A 129 12.49 19.73 7.27
N ILE A 130 11.31 20.15 6.83
CA ILE A 130 10.96 21.57 6.70
C ILE A 130 10.88 22.25 8.07
N SER A 131 10.21 21.62 9.05
CA SER A 131 10.06 22.21 10.38
C SER A 131 11.40 22.40 11.11
N ARG A 132 12.36 21.49 10.92
CA ARG A 132 13.71 21.62 11.47
C ARG A 132 14.56 22.70 10.83
N LYS A 133 14.23 23.12 9.62
CA LYS A 133 14.98 24.16 8.89
C LYS A 133 14.48 25.57 9.22
N SER A 134 13.35 25.68 9.91
CA SER A 134 12.70 26.94 10.30
C SER A 134 12.92 27.30 11.78
N SER A 135 13.68 26.50 12.53
CA SER A 135 14.10 26.76 13.91
C SER A 135 15.60 27.00 13.96
#